data_AF-K1T4Z8-F1
#
_entry.id   AF-K1T4Z8-F1
#
_cell.length_a   1.000
_cell.length_b   1.000
_cell.length_c   1.000
_cell.angle_alpha   90.00
_cell.angle_beta   90.00
_cell.angle_gamma   90.00
#
_symmetry.space_group_name_H-M   'P 1'
#
loop_
_entity.id
_entity.type
_entity.pdbx_description
1 polymer ?
#
loop_
_entity_poly.entity_id
_entity_poly.type
_entity_poly.pdbx_seq_one_letter_code
_entity_poly.pdbx_strand_id
1 'polypeptide(L)'
;QGNSTNQYNTLANYAVTTSSSYPPVKALWDNTYANALKDLKLSVASAEGAKVWNYWMVSKILMAYNYLVLTDSYGDIPFSESLDIDNNPNPIFEDSKTVVYPGIINMLDEAIAKYNDALESEKSYPIGGTLDCFLGGSMAKWVSFAKSLKLKMYLKDFDAHKEDIKNLLAEGGLLEEDCAWTAWVDATNKANPLYEFNIRQLNTTENMRACHTFVVVSSRKERSTHCLSL
;
A
#
# COMPACT_ATOMS: atom_id res chain seq x y z
N GLN A 1 13.85 9.45 -19.98
CA GLN A 1 14.12 8.25 -20.82
C GLN A 1 15.46 7.77 -20.29
N GLY A 2 15.53 6.67 -19.54
CA GLY A 2 16.76 6.30 -18.81
C GLY A 2 17.96 6.22 -19.74
N ASN A 3 19.05 6.89 -19.37
CA ASN A 3 20.24 7.18 -20.18
C ASN A 3 21.12 5.94 -20.52
N SER A 4 20.51 4.76 -20.61
CA SER A 4 21.16 3.48 -20.92
C SER A 4 20.24 2.54 -21.69
N THR A 5 19.36 3.07 -22.55
CA THR A 5 18.45 2.21 -23.34
C THR A 5 19.08 1.86 -24.68
N ASN A 6 19.48 0.59 -24.85
CA ASN A 6 19.87 0.01 -26.13
C ASN A 6 18.61 -0.12 -27.03
N GLN A 7 18.66 0.44 -28.24
CA GLN A 7 17.53 0.48 -29.20
C GLN A 7 17.09 -0.90 -29.72
N TYR A 8 17.88 -1.96 -29.45
CA TYR A 8 17.62 -3.32 -29.89
C TYR A 8 16.91 -4.21 -28.86
N ASN A 9 16.57 -3.70 -27.67
CA ASN A 9 15.93 -4.54 -26.66
C ASN A 9 14.40 -4.52 -26.82
N THR A 10 13.83 -5.64 -27.31
CA THR A 10 12.39 -5.80 -27.55
C THR A 10 11.58 -5.91 -26.24
N LEU A 11 12.26 -6.19 -25.13
CA LEU A 11 11.67 -6.29 -23.79
C LEU A 11 12.24 -5.21 -22.87
N ALA A 12 11.39 -4.64 -22.02
CA ALA A 12 11.80 -3.76 -20.95
C ALA A 12 12.51 -4.60 -19.87
N ASN A 13 13.85 -4.57 -19.84
CA ASN A 13 14.62 -5.17 -18.76
C ASN A 13 14.76 -4.14 -17.64
N TYR A 14 14.27 -4.48 -16.45
CA TYR A 14 14.48 -3.69 -15.23
C TYR A 14 15.58 -4.34 -14.41
N ALA A 15 16.74 -3.68 -14.31
CA ALA A 15 17.82 -4.11 -13.43
C ALA A 15 17.70 -3.36 -12.10
N VAL A 16 16.98 -3.95 -11.14
CA VAL A 16 17.00 -3.44 -9.76
C VAL A 16 18.37 -3.77 -9.18
N THR A 17 19.23 -2.77 -9.04
CA THR A 17 20.50 -2.93 -8.33
C THR A 17 20.40 -2.23 -6.97
N THR A 18 20.87 -2.88 -5.91
CA THR A 18 20.89 -2.33 -4.56
C THR A 18 21.92 -1.20 -4.38
N SER A 19 22.78 -1.00 -5.38
CA SER A 19 23.91 -0.07 -5.37
C SER A 19 23.73 1.16 -6.25
N SER A 20 22.72 1.19 -7.12
CA SER A 20 22.50 2.36 -7.98
C SER A 20 21.64 3.39 -7.27
N SER A 21 21.88 4.65 -7.63
CA SER A 21 21.13 5.84 -7.25
C SER A 21 19.68 5.85 -7.76
N TYR A 22 19.02 4.69 -7.87
CA TYR A 22 17.58 4.58 -7.99
C TYR A 22 17.00 4.58 -6.58
N PRO A 23 16.58 5.75 -6.05
CA PRO A 23 16.12 5.89 -4.69
C PRO A 23 14.84 5.14 -4.30
N PRO A 24 13.89 4.70 -5.18
CA PRO A 24 12.58 4.31 -4.67
C PRO A 24 12.60 3.01 -3.87
N VAL A 25 13.53 2.08 -4.14
CA VAL A 25 13.60 0.81 -3.41
C VAL A 25 14.17 1.05 -2.02
N LYS A 26 15.44 1.47 -1.89
CA LYS A 26 16.03 1.76 -0.56
C LYS A 26 15.20 2.77 0.26
N ALA A 27 14.66 3.81 -0.37
CA ALA A 27 13.82 4.77 0.33
C ALA A 27 12.51 4.16 0.81
N LEU A 28 11.90 3.21 0.09
CA LEU A 28 10.73 2.49 0.57
C LEU A 28 11.06 1.70 1.85
N TRP A 29 12.16 0.94 1.84
CA TRP A 29 12.58 0.17 3.02
C TRP A 29 12.81 1.08 4.23
N ASP A 30 13.66 2.09 4.06
CA ASP A 30 14.05 2.99 5.14
C ASP A 30 12.84 3.77 5.68
N ASN A 31 12.02 4.37 4.81
CA ASN A 31 10.87 5.16 5.26
C ASN A 31 9.81 4.28 5.94
N THR A 32 9.62 3.04 5.48
CA THR A 32 8.60 2.17 6.05
C THR A 32 9.00 1.71 7.44
N TYR A 33 10.21 1.17 7.62
CA TYR A 33 10.67 0.69 8.93
C TYR A 33 11.06 1.81 9.90
N ALA A 34 11.73 2.85 9.43
CA ALA A 34 12.23 3.91 10.32
C ALA A 34 11.16 4.92 10.72
N ASN A 35 10.16 5.17 9.86
CA ASN A 35 9.11 6.15 10.08
C ASN A 35 7.74 5.48 10.24
N ALA A 36 7.12 5.05 9.13
CA ALA A 36 5.70 4.69 9.11
C ALA A 36 5.33 3.59 10.12
N LEU A 37 6.02 2.45 10.09
CA LEU A 37 5.74 1.33 10.99
C LEU A 37 6.06 1.65 12.45
N LYS A 38 7.10 2.45 12.71
CA LYS A 38 7.48 2.86 14.06
C LYS A 38 6.43 3.78 14.69
N ASP A 39 5.96 4.77 13.94
CA ASP A 39 4.91 5.68 14.37
C ASP A 39 3.58 4.95 14.57
N LEU A 40 3.25 4.02 13.67
CA LEU A 40 2.05 3.21 13.81
C LEU A 40 2.11 2.25 15.01
N LYS A 41 3.27 1.65 15.32
CA LYS A 41 3.46 0.83 16.52
C LYS A 41 3.20 1.65 17.79
N LEU A 42 3.73 2.88 17.85
CA LEU A 42 3.46 3.79 18.97
C LEU A 42 1.98 4.17 19.05
N SER A 43 1.34 4.44 17.90
CA SER A 43 -0.08 4.74 17.83
C SER A 43 -0.95 3.59 18.36
N VAL A 44 -0.66 2.36 17.94
CA VAL A 44 -1.35 1.14 18.42
C VAL A 44 -1.21 1.01 19.93
N ALA A 45 0.01 1.10 20.48
CA ALA A 45 0.24 0.99 21.92
C ALA A 45 -0.48 2.09 22.73
N SER A 46 -0.45 3.33 22.22
CA SER A 46 -1.11 4.47 22.87
C SER A 46 -2.63 4.33 22.84
N ALA A 47 -3.19 3.93 21.70
CA ALA A 47 -4.61 3.72 21.51
C ALA A 47 -5.13 2.56 22.38
N GLU A 48 -4.35 1.49 22.53
CA GLU A 48 -4.68 0.37 23.41
C GLU A 48 -4.70 0.79 24.89
N GLY A 49 -3.67 1.52 25.35
CA GLY A 49 -3.61 2.03 26.72
C GLY A 49 -4.77 2.98 27.06
N ALA A 50 -5.17 3.82 26.10
CA ALA A 50 -6.30 4.74 26.24
C ALA A 50 -7.66 4.10 25.92
N LYS A 51 -7.69 2.85 25.43
CA LYS A 51 -8.89 2.15 24.92
C LYS A 51 -9.64 2.92 23.83
N VAL A 52 -8.89 3.59 22.96
CA VAL A 52 -9.41 4.36 21.81
C VAL A 52 -9.31 3.48 20.56
N TRP A 53 -10.32 2.65 20.35
CA TRP A 53 -10.22 1.50 19.42
C TRP A 53 -10.33 1.85 17.95
N ASN A 54 -10.87 3.02 17.59
CA ASN A 54 -10.89 3.51 16.22
C ASN A 54 -9.47 3.83 15.73
N TYR A 55 -8.67 4.56 16.53
CA TYR A 55 -7.26 4.80 16.22
C TYR A 55 -6.47 3.49 16.19
N TRP A 56 -6.72 2.59 17.14
CA TRP A 56 -6.08 1.28 17.17
C TRP A 56 -6.35 0.48 15.88
N MET A 57 -7.61 0.41 15.46
CA MET A 57 -8.04 -0.33 14.27
C MET A 57 -7.41 0.23 13.01
N VAL A 58 -7.48 1.56 12.80
CA VAL A 58 -6.91 2.20 11.61
C VAL A 58 -5.40 2.05 11.57
N SER A 59 -4.71 2.26 12.69
CA SER A 59 -3.26 2.10 12.76
C SER A 59 -2.83 0.66 12.47
N LYS A 60 -3.56 -0.34 12.99
CA LYS A 60 -3.29 -1.76 12.72
C LYS A 60 -3.48 -2.12 11.23
N ILE A 61 -4.53 -1.61 10.59
CA ILE A 61 -4.77 -1.78 9.14
C ILE A 61 -3.64 -1.15 8.32
N LEU A 62 -3.22 0.06 8.68
CA LEU A 62 -2.10 0.74 8.02
C LEU A 62 -0.77 0.00 8.22
N MET A 63 -0.52 -0.59 9.38
CA MET A 63 0.67 -1.44 9.58
C MET A 63 0.63 -2.65 8.65
N ALA A 64 -0.51 -3.34 8.59
CA ALA A 64 -0.71 -4.48 7.70
C ALA A 64 -0.48 -4.10 6.22
N TYR A 65 -0.98 -2.93 5.78
CA TYR A 65 -0.72 -2.41 4.44
C TYR A 65 0.77 -2.14 4.18
N ASN A 66 1.48 -1.53 5.15
CA ASN A 66 2.91 -1.25 5.02
C ASN A 66 3.74 -2.55 4.91
N TYR A 67 3.44 -3.57 5.73
CA TYR A 67 4.08 -4.88 5.59
C TYR A 67 3.76 -5.55 4.27
N LEU A 68 2.53 -5.41 3.78
CA LEU A 68 2.14 -5.92 2.46
C LEU A 68 2.97 -5.28 1.34
N VAL A 69 3.16 -3.95 1.39
CA VAL A 69 3.98 -3.24 0.40
C VAL A 69 5.46 -3.68 0.49
N LEU A 70 5.98 -3.90 1.70
CA LEU A 70 7.34 -4.41 1.89
C LEU A 70 7.49 -5.82 1.30
N THR A 71 6.66 -6.79 1.68
CA THR A 71 6.81 -8.16 1.20
C THR A 71 6.55 -8.27 -0.32
N ASP A 72 5.62 -7.47 -0.87
CA ASP A 72 5.40 -7.39 -2.32
C ASP A 72 6.63 -6.86 -3.08
N SER A 73 7.47 -6.05 -2.43
CA SER A 73 8.64 -5.42 -3.04
C SER A 73 9.93 -6.23 -2.84
N TYR A 74 10.07 -6.89 -1.69
CA TYR A 74 11.31 -7.54 -1.26
C TYR A 74 11.23 -9.06 -1.13
N GLY A 75 10.03 -9.63 -1.10
CA GLY A 75 9.81 -11.01 -0.70
C GLY A 75 9.90 -11.16 0.81
N ASP A 76 10.87 -11.93 1.28
CA ASP A 76 11.08 -12.21 2.70
C ASP A 76 11.54 -10.93 3.43
N ILE A 77 10.98 -10.69 4.61
CA ILE A 77 11.22 -9.46 5.38
C ILE A 77 11.22 -9.74 6.89
N PRO A 78 11.85 -8.87 7.70
CA PRO A 78 11.62 -8.84 9.13
C PRO A 78 10.17 -8.48 9.47
N PHE A 79 9.44 -9.40 10.10
CA PHE A 79 8.03 -9.20 10.42
C PHE A 79 7.75 -9.33 11.92
N SER A 80 7.85 -10.54 12.49
CA SER A 80 7.48 -10.83 13.88
C SER A 80 8.41 -10.18 14.91
N GLU A 81 9.71 -10.18 14.64
CA GLU A 81 10.75 -9.58 15.50
C GLU A 81 10.99 -8.08 15.19
N SER A 82 10.31 -7.55 14.18
CA SER A 82 10.57 -6.20 13.71
C SER A 82 10.09 -5.12 14.69
N LEU A 83 10.67 -3.92 14.55
CA LEU A 83 10.36 -2.74 15.37
C LEU A 83 10.65 -2.90 16.88
N ASP A 84 11.38 -3.94 17.29
CA ASP A 84 11.80 -4.16 18.68
C ASP A 84 13.33 -4.18 18.76
N ILE A 85 13.94 -3.00 18.65
CA ILE A 85 15.40 -2.87 18.60
C ILE A 85 16.08 -3.25 19.93
N ASP A 86 15.37 -3.09 21.05
CA ASP A 86 15.92 -3.35 22.38
C ASP A 86 16.08 -4.85 22.63
N ASN A 87 15.13 -5.66 22.17
CA ASN A 87 15.19 -7.12 22.30
C ASN A 87 15.77 -7.82 21.06
N ASN A 88 15.47 -7.31 19.85
CA ASN A 88 15.83 -7.90 18.56
C ASN A 88 16.54 -6.86 17.66
N PRO A 89 17.79 -6.47 17.98
CA PRO A 89 18.53 -5.49 17.19
C PRO A 89 18.87 -5.95 15.77
N ASN A 90 18.83 -7.26 15.52
CA ASN A 90 19.06 -7.86 14.20
C ASN A 90 17.91 -8.84 13.88
N PRO A 91 16.73 -8.33 13.50
CA PRO A 91 15.57 -9.18 13.29
C PRO A 91 15.77 -10.06 12.06
N ILE A 92 15.35 -11.32 12.15
CA ILE A 92 15.50 -12.27 11.05
C ILE A 92 14.53 -11.97 9.89
N PHE A 93 14.91 -12.40 8.70
CA PHE A 93 14.04 -12.38 7.53
C PHE A 93 13.16 -13.61 7.57
N GLU A 94 11.84 -13.40 7.56
CA GLU A 94 10.86 -14.48 7.60
C GLU A 94 10.25 -14.70 6.21
N ASP A 95 9.91 -15.96 5.93
CA ASP A 95 9.36 -16.37 4.65
C ASP A 95 8.02 -15.67 4.37
N SER A 96 7.98 -15.01 3.22
CA SER A 96 6.84 -14.19 2.80
C SER A 96 5.54 -15.00 2.74
N LYS A 97 5.60 -16.21 2.19
CA LYS A 97 4.42 -17.07 1.94
C LYS A 97 3.86 -17.69 3.21
N THR A 98 4.72 -18.20 4.07
CA THR A 98 4.34 -19.05 5.20
C THR A 98 4.20 -18.28 6.51
N VAL A 99 4.85 -17.12 6.64
CA VAL A 99 4.84 -16.33 7.88
C VAL A 99 4.24 -14.95 7.64
N VAL A 100 4.80 -14.17 6.71
CA VAL A 100 4.45 -12.74 6.57
C VAL A 100 3.02 -12.54 6.08
N TYR A 101 2.62 -13.16 4.97
CA TYR A 101 1.24 -13.00 4.46
C TYR A 101 0.18 -13.53 5.44
N PRO A 102 0.31 -14.73 6.05
CA PRO A 102 -0.62 -15.17 7.10
C PRO A 102 -0.66 -14.21 8.30
N GLY A 103 0.50 -13.67 8.70
CA GLY A 103 0.59 -12.68 9.77
C GLY A 103 -0.14 -11.38 9.44
N ILE A 104 0.01 -10.86 8.22
CA ILE A 104 -0.73 -9.68 7.74
C ILE A 104 -2.24 -9.94 7.74
N ILE A 105 -2.69 -11.11 7.27
CA ILE A 105 -4.12 -11.48 7.30
C ILE A 105 -4.64 -11.48 8.74
N ASN A 106 -3.91 -12.09 9.67
CA ASN A 106 -4.28 -12.10 11.08
C ASN A 106 -4.37 -10.68 11.67
N MET A 107 -3.43 -9.78 11.32
CA MET A 107 -3.50 -8.37 11.73
C MET A 107 -4.77 -7.66 11.21
N LEU A 108 -5.18 -7.96 9.98
CA LEU A 108 -6.41 -7.42 9.40
C LEU A 108 -7.65 -8.01 10.07
N ASP A 109 -7.65 -9.29 10.40
CA ASP A 109 -8.76 -9.96 11.10
C ASP A 109 -8.93 -9.44 12.53
N GLU A 110 -7.83 -9.25 13.26
CA GLU A 110 -7.82 -8.58 14.57
C GLU A 110 -8.42 -7.17 14.49
N ALA A 111 -8.04 -6.41 13.46
CA ALA A 111 -8.56 -5.06 13.24
C ALA A 111 -10.07 -5.07 12.93
N ILE A 112 -10.52 -5.94 12.02
CA ILE A 112 -11.94 -6.07 11.65
C ILE A 112 -12.77 -6.50 12.86
N ALA A 113 -12.27 -7.41 13.69
CA ALA A 113 -12.96 -7.86 14.89
C ALA A 113 -13.20 -6.72 15.91
N LYS A 114 -12.38 -5.66 15.87
CA LYS A 114 -12.49 -4.47 16.72
C LYS A 114 -13.45 -3.40 16.20
N TYR A 115 -14.16 -3.66 15.10
CA TYR A 115 -15.04 -2.68 14.47
C TYR A 115 -16.09 -2.07 15.40
N ASN A 116 -16.78 -2.88 16.22
CA ASN A 116 -17.82 -2.36 17.12
C ASN A 116 -17.25 -1.47 18.23
N ASP A 117 -16.09 -1.84 18.80
CA ASP A 117 -15.37 -1.03 19.78
C ASP A 117 -14.88 0.29 19.15
N ALA A 118 -14.45 0.23 17.89
CA ALA A 118 -14.04 1.40 17.12
C ALA A 118 -15.20 2.36 16.87
N LEU A 119 -16.39 1.85 16.49
CA LEU A 119 -17.60 2.67 16.33
C LEU A 119 -17.98 3.41 17.62
N GLU A 120 -17.82 2.78 18.78
CA GLU A 120 -18.08 3.44 20.06
C GLU A 120 -17.05 4.55 20.34
N SER A 121 -15.77 4.26 20.10
CA SER A 121 -14.68 5.22 20.30
C SER A 121 -14.82 6.44 19.39
N GLU A 122 -15.28 6.24 18.15
CA GLU A 122 -15.49 7.31 17.15
C GLU A 122 -16.48 8.39 17.63
N LYS A 123 -17.44 8.04 18.50
CA LYS A 123 -18.40 9.01 19.08
C LYS A 123 -17.72 10.04 19.96
N SER A 124 -16.66 9.64 20.66
CA SER A 124 -15.94 10.48 21.62
C SER A 124 -14.65 11.06 21.04
N TYR A 125 -14.01 10.34 20.13
CA TYR A 125 -12.71 10.67 19.56
C TYR A 125 -12.75 10.52 18.03
N PRO A 126 -13.49 11.36 17.30
CA PRO A 126 -13.63 11.21 15.85
C PRO A 126 -12.29 11.40 15.13
N ILE A 127 -12.04 10.61 14.07
CA ILE A 127 -10.81 10.67 13.26
C ILE A 127 -11.00 11.34 11.88
N GLY A 128 -12.16 11.94 11.63
CA GLY A 128 -12.44 12.60 10.36
C GLY A 128 -11.58 13.84 10.08
N GLY A 129 -11.75 14.40 8.88
CA GLY A 129 -11.09 15.64 8.47
C GLY A 129 -9.60 15.46 8.20
N THR A 130 -8.74 16.24 8.84
CA THR A 130 -7.29 16.23 8.59
C THR A 130 -6.56 15.04 9.20
N LEU A 131 -7.22 14.28 10.09
CA LEU A 131 -6.63 13.10 10.73
C LEU A 131 -6.74 11.86 9.83
N ASP A 132 -7.76 11.78 8.98
CA ASP A 132 -7.90 10.76 7.94
C ASP A 132 -8.15 11.40 6.57
N CYS A 133 -7.07 11.56 5.81
CA CYS A 133 -7.10 12.11 4.47
C CYS A 133 -7.44 11.06 3.38
N PHE A 134 -7.65 9.79 3.74
CA PHE A 134 -7.89 8.69 2.80
C PHE A 134 -9.36 8.29 2.74
N LEU A 135 -9.98 7.99 3.89
CA LEU A 135 -11.34 7.45 3.97
C LEU A 135 -12.28 8.34 4.80
N GLY A 136 -11.83 9.56 5.14
CA GLY A 136 -12.65 10.60 5.76
C GLY A 136 -13.15 10.25 7.16
N GLY A 137 -12.51 9.30 7.83
CA GLY A 137 -12.82 8.83 9.18
C GLY A 137 -13.90 7.76 9.26
N SER A 138 -14.35 7.21 8.12
CA SER A 138 -15.40 6.18 8.14
C SER A 138 -14.83 4.80 8.52
N MET A 139 -15.20 4.32 9.71
CA MET A 139 -14.79 3.01 10.20
C MET A 139 -15.27 1.88 9.27
N ALA A 140 -16.46 2.02 8.68
CA ALA A 140 -16.98 1.05 7.73
C ALA A 140 -16.09 0.96 6.48
N LYS A 141 -15.63 2.11 5.96
CA LYS A 141 -14.72 2.15 4.82
C LYS A 141 -13.36 1.55 5.15
N TRP A 142 -12.86 1.75 6.37
CA TRP A 142 -11.63 1.09 6.84
C TRP A 142 -11.76 -0.44 6.91
N VAL A 143 -12.90 -0.95 7.38
CA VAL A 143 -13.20 -2.40 7.33
C VAL A 143 -13.26 -2.89 5.88
N SER A 144 -13.92 -2.14 4.99
CA SER A 144 -13.98 -2.47 3.57
C SER A 144 -12.61 -2.49 2.91
N PHE A 145 -11.74 -1.54 3.26
CA PHE A 145 -10.35 -1.51 2.80
C PHE A 145 -9.57 -2.73 3.31
N ALA A 146 -9.70 -3.09 4.59
CA ALA A 146 -9.07 -4.28 5.16
C ALA A 146 -9.52 -5.57 4.45
N LYS A 147 -10.83 -5.72 4.18
CA LYS A 147 -11.37 -6.82 3.39
C LYS A 147 -10.81 -6.84 1.97
N SER A 148 -10.72 -5.69 1.30
CA SER A 148 -10.12 -5.60 -0.04
C SER A 148 -8.63 -5.96 -0.06
N LEU A 149 -7.87 -5.64 1.01
CA LEU A 149 -6.47 -6.07 1.14
C LEU A 149 -6.37 -7.60 1.29
N LYS A 150 -7.23 -8.22 2.10
CA LYS A 150 -7.31 -9.70 2.19
C LYS A 150 -7.58 -10.31 0.82
N LEU A 151 -8.55 -9.77 0.09
CA LEU A 151 -8.85 -10.24 -1.28
C LEU A 151 -7.63 -10.13 -2.20
N LYS A 152 -6.93 -8.98 -2.18
CA LYS A 152 -5.71 -8.77 -2.98
C LYS A 152 -4.65 -9.84 -2.66
N MET A 153 -4.51 -10.22 -1.40
CA MET A 153 -3.56 -11.24 -0.98
C MET A 153 -3.98 -12.64 -1.41
N TYR A 154 -5.25 -13.01 -1.21
CA TYR A 154 -5.76 -14.32 -1.65
C TYR A 154 -5.65 -14.50 -3.17
N LEU A 155 -5.82 -13.44 -3.96
CA LEU A 155 -5.66 -13.50 -5.42
C LEU A 155 -4.22 -13.80 -5.87
N LYS A 156 -3.20 -13.60 -5.03
CA LYS A 156 -1.80 -13.94 -5.34
C LYS A 156 -1.57 -15.46 -5.35
N ASP A 157 -2.29 -16.19 -4.51
CA ASP A 157 -2.30 -17.67 -4.50
C ASP A 157 -3.74 -18.16 -4.64
N PHE A 158 -4.32 -17.88 -5.81
CA PHE A 158 -5.72 -18.14 -6.11
C PHE A 158 -6.10 -19.61 -5.87
N ASP A 159 -5.23 -20.55 -6.26
CA ASP A 159 -5.50 -21.97 -6.14
C ASP A 159 -5.58 -22.43 -4.68
N ALA A 160 -4.73 -21.88 -3.81
CA ALA A 160 -4.78 -22.17 -2.38
C ALA A 160 -6.01 -21.55 -1.68
N HIS A 161 -6.47 -20.38 -2.14
CA HIS A 161 -7.48 -19.57 -1.44
C HIS A 161 -8.85 -19.48 -2.13
N LYS A 162 -9.20 -20.43 -3.01
CA LYS A 162 -10.47 -20.40 -3.76
C LYS A 162 -11.70 -20.26 -2.86
N GLU A 163 -11.71 -20.95 -1.72
CA GLU A 163 -12.85 -20.93 -0.80
C GLU A 163 -12.89 -19.65 0.02
N ASP A 164 -11.73 -19.17 0.50
CA ASP A 164 -11.62 -17.90 1.21
C ASP A 164 -12.11 -16.73 0.35
N ILE A 165 -11.74 -16.74 -0.94
CA ILE A 165 -12.20 -15.73 -1.91
C ILE A 165 -13.72 -15.77 -2.06
N LYS A 166 -14.31 -16.96 -2.22
CA LYS A 166 -15.78 -17.09 -2.35
C LYS A 166 -16.49 -16.60 -1.10
N ASN A 167 -16.00 -16.97 0.08
CA ASN A 167 -16.57 -16.55 1.36
C ASN A 167 -16.51 -15.03 1.50
N LEU A 168 -15.35 -14.43 1.23
CA LEU A 168 -15.16 -12.98 1.31
C LEU A 168 -16.03 -12.22 0.31
N LEU A 169 -16.21 -12.75 -0.91
CA LEU A 169 -17.12 -12.18 -1.90
C LEU A 169 -18.59 -12.32 -1.50
N ALA A 170 -18.98 -13.42 -0.87
CA ALA A 170 -20.34 -13.65 -0.37
C ALA A 170 -20.67 -12.75 0.84
N GLU A 171 -19.71 -12.53 1.74
CA GLU A 171 -19.85 -11.56 2.83
C GLU A 171 -20.03 -10.13 2.31
N GLY A 172 -19.40 -9.80 1.19
CA GLY A 172 -19.41 -8.46 0.62
C GLY A 172 -18.74 -7.42 1.52
N GLY A 173 -19.13 -6.16 1.33
CA GLY A 173 -18.54 -5.03 2.04
C GLY A 173 -17.09 -4.76 1.63
N LEU A 174 -16.72 -5.07 0.39
CA LEU A 174 -15.46 -4.65 -0.20
C LEU A 174 -15.46 -3.14 -0.45
N LEU A 175 -14.27 -2.56 -0.56
CA LEU A 175 -14.14 -1.15 -0.88
C LEU A 175 -14.61 -0.87 -2.32
N GLU A 176 -15.63 -0.02 -2.45
CA GLU A 176 -16.24 0.37 -3.74
C GLU A 176 -15.71 1.70 -4.29
N GLU A 177 -14.92 2.42 -3.49
CA GLU A 177 -14.33 3.71 -3.84
C GLU A 177 -12.81 3.68 -3.72
N ASP A 178 -12.14 4.68 -4.30
CA ASP A 178 -10.69 4.77 -4.23
C ASP A 178 -10.23 5.18 -2.82
N CYS A 179 -9.38 4.36 -2.20
CA CYS A 179 -8.60 4.78 -1.03
C CYS A 179 -7.46 5.67 -1.51
N ALA A 180 -7.72 6.97 -1.65
CA ALA A 180 -6.79 7.94 -2.19
C ALA A 180 -6.60 9.12 -1.24
N TRP A 181 -5.38 9.68 -1.21
CA TRP A 181 -5.14 10.93 -0.50
C TRP A 181 -5.93 12.06 -1.15
N THR A 182 -6.83 12.68 -0.40
CA THR A 182 -7.73 13.73 -0.90
C THR A 182 -7.29 15.15 -0.55
N ALA A 183 -6.39 15.31 0.41
CA ALA A 183 -5.95 16.63 0.91
C ALA A 183 -4.76 17.21 0.12
N TRP A 184 -4.86 17.23 -1.22
CA TRP A 184 -3.88 17.92 -2.05
C TRP A 184 -4.22 19.41 -2.16
N VAL A 185 -3.22 20.26 -2.00
CA VAL A 185 -3.36 21.71 -2.19
C VAL A 185 -2.43 22.15 -3.31
N ASP A 186 -2.91 23.02 -4.20
CA ASP A 186 -2.12 23.58 -5.31
C ASP A 186 -1.10 24.63 -4.81
N ALA A 187 -0.21 24.20 -3.92
CA ALA A 187 0.83 25.00 -3.29
C ALA A 187 2.11 24.19 -3.19
N THR A 188 3.26 24.87 -3.22
CA THR A 188 4.58 24.24 -3.15
C THR A 188 4.67 23.32 -1.92
N ASN A 189 5.11 22.08 -2.15
CA ASN A 189 5.23 21.02 -1.14
C ASN A 189 3.90 20.55 -0.54
N LYS A 190 2.76 20.89 -1.15
CA LYS A 190 1.42 20.45 -0.72
C LYS A 190 0.61 19.81 -1.85
N ALA A 191 1.11 19.84 -3.08
CA ALA A 191 0.54 19.10 -4.20
C ALA A 191 1.09 17.66 -4.23
N ASN A 192 0.50 16.83 -5.09
CA ASN A 192 0.94 15.45 -5.30
C ASN A 192 2.47 15.43 -5.62
N PRO A 193 3.30 14.66 -4.89
CA PRO A 193 4.75 14.62 -5.10
C PRO A 193 5.17 14.31 -6.53
N LEU A 194 4.40 13.48 -7.25
CA LEU A 194 4.65 13.18 -8.65
C LEU A 194 4.43 14.40 -9.55
N TYR A 195 3.38 15.16 -9.26
CA TYR A 195 3.07 16.41 -9.97
C TYR A 195 4.12 17.48 -9.68
N GLU A 196 4.53 17.62 -8.42
CA GLU A 196 5.61 18.54 -8.00
C GLU A 196 6.91 18.24 -8.74
N PHE A 197 7.34 16.97 -8.75
CA PHE A 197 8.56 16.55 -9.41
C PHE A 197 8.52 16.72 -10.94
N ASN A 198 7.39 16.41 -11.58
CA ASN A 198 7.30 16.39 -13.04
C ASN A 198 6.98 17.77 -13.64
N ILE A 199 6.06 18.51 -13.04
CA ILE A 199 5.47 19.72 -13.65
C ILE A 199 5.98 21.01 -13.00
N ARG A 200 6.09 21.06 -11.66
CA ARG A 200 6.44 22.30 -10.94
C ARG A 200 7.94 22.55 -10.81
N GLN A 201 8.76 21.51 -10.76
CA GLN A 201 10.22 21.69 -10.76
C GLN A 201 10.71 22.16 -12.12
N LEU A 202 11.09 23.44 -12.22
CA LEU A 202 11.79 24.00 -13.37
C LEU A 202 13.21 23.42 -13.45
N ASN A 203 13.71 23.15 -14.65
CA ASN A 203 15.06 22.65 -14.96
C ASN A 203 15.38 21.20 -14.55
N THR A 204 14.39 20.31 -14.44
CA THR A 204 14.68 18.86 -14.43
C THR A 204 15.01 18.39 -15.86
N THR A 205 16.13 17.70 -16.05
CA THR A 205 16.58 17.23 -17.38
C THR A 205 15.77 16.03 -17.90
N GLU A 206 14.87 15.49 -17.07
CA GLU A 206 14.18 14.21 -17.28
C GLU A 206 12.66 14.38 -17.13
N ASN A 207 11.97 14.74 -18.23
CA ASN A 207 10.51 14.60 -18.27
C ASN A 207 10.13 13.11 -18.32
N MET A 208 9.14 12.70 -17.52
CA MET A 208 8.59 11.34 -17.65
C MET A 208 8.00 11.17 -19.06
N ARG A 209 8.43 10.13 -19.76
CA ARG A 209 7.91 9.76 -21.08
C ARG A 209 7.31 8.36 -20.98
N ALA A 210 6.17 8.16 -21.63
CA ALA A 210 5.55 6.84 -21.71
C ALA A 210 6.52 5.85 -22.37
N CYS A 211 6.62 4.63 -21.83
CA CYS A 211 7.43 3.59 -22.44
C CYS A 211 6.79 3.12 -23.76
N HIS A 212 7.61 2.72 -24.73
CA HIS A 212 7.14 2.32 -26.05
C HIS A 212 6.09 1.21 -26.00
N THR A 213 6.30 0.20 -25.14
CA THR A 213 5.35 -0.90 -24.93
C THR A 213 3.97 -0.39 -24.51
N PHE A 214 3.92 0.53 -23.55
CA PHE A 214 2.66 1.13 -23.10
C PHE A 214 1.96 1.89 -24.23
N VAL A 215 2.70 2.72 -24.97
CA VAL A 215 2.14 3.48 -26.11
C VAL A 215 1.60 2.57 -27.21
N VAL A 216 2.33 1.49 -27.54
CA VAL A 216 1.91 0.53 -28.57
C VAL A 216 0.67 -0.25 -28.15
N VAL A 217 0.62 -0.75 -26.92
CA VAL A 217 -0.55 -1.48 -26.43
C VAL A 217 -1.78 -0.57 -26.38
N SER A 218 -1.64 0.65 -25.88
CA SER A 218 -2.75 1.62 -25.80
C SER A 218 -3.24 2.06 -27.19
N SER A 219 -2.34 2.32 -28.14
CA SER A 219 -2.71 2.72 -29.51
C SER A 219 -3.18 1.56 -30.41
N ARG A 220 -3.03 0.30 -29.97
CA ARG A 220 -3.64 -0.87 -30.63
C ARG A 220 -5.10 -1.04 -30.23
N LYS A 221 -5.47 -0.69 -28.99
CA LYS A 221 -6.85 -0.80 -28.51
C LYS A 221 -7.79 0.16 -29.26
N GLU A 222 -7.31 1.34 -29.65
CA GLU A 222 -8.06 2.29 -30.50
C GLU A 222 -8.18 1.85 -31.97
N ARG A 223 -7.25 1.02 -32.47
CA ARG A 223 -7.33 0.45 -33.82
C ARG A 223 -8.24 -0.79 -33.92
N SER A 224 -8.53 -1.43 -32.78
CA SER A 224 -9.46 -2.57 -32.73
C SER A 224 -10.93 -2.16 -32.82
N THR A 225 -11.29 -0.93 -32.47
CA THR A 225 -12.68 -0.43 -32.57
C THR A 225 -13.03 0.13 -33.96
N HIS A 226 -12.06 0.22 -34.87
CA HIS A 226 -12.24 0.68 -36.26
C HIS A 226 -12.11 -0.44 -37.31
N CYS A 227 -12.02 -1.70 -36.88
CA CYS A 227 -12.19 -2.86 -37.76
C CYS A 227 -13.60 -3.43 -37.47
N LEU A 228 -14.63 -2.78 -38.00
CA LEU A 228 -15.42 -3.28 -39.14
C LEU A 228 -15.98 -4.68 -38.83
N SER A 229 -17.26 -4.84 -38.47
CA SER A 229 -18.43 -4.50 -39.30
C SER A 229 -18.20 -4.85 -40.76
N LEU A 230 -18.23 -6.14 -41.04
CA LEU A 230 -18.67 -6.77 -42.28
C LEU A 230 -19.50 -8.00 -41.89
#